data_AF-A0A8C4UIG5-F1
#
_entry.id   AF-A0A8C4UIG5-F1
#
_cell.length_a   1.000
_cell.length_b   1.000
_cell.length_c   1.000
_cell.angle_alpha   90.00
_cell.angle_beta   90.00
_cell.angle_gamma   90.00
#
_symmetry.space_group_name_H-M   'P 1'
#
loop_
_entity.id
_entity.type
_entity.pdbx_description
1 polymer ?
#
loop_
_entity_poly.entity_id
_entity_poly.type
_entity_poly.pdbx_seq_one_letter_code
_entity_poly.pdbx_strand_id
1 'polypeptide(L)'
;MRTLIILMVLAILVMAATCYESRESMESHEYFRPFINRRSAYDFIQAHARLQAISQERIRERNKAPQELRREICEDYYPCDPASLHGYPSAYRHYLERRRTK
;
A
#
# COMPACT_ATOMS: atom_id res chain seq x y z
N MET A 1 17.03 -34.16 15.22
CA MET A 1 17.47 -33.55 13.94
C MET A 1 16.32 -33.39 12.95
N ARG A 2 15.59 -34.46 12.61
CA ARG A 2 14.50 -34.43 11.61
C ARG A 2 13.34 -33.49 11.96
N THR A 3 12.97 -33.42 13.24
CA THR A 3 11.94 -32.50 13.77
C THR A 3 12.35 -31.03 13.68
N LEU A 4 13.62 -30.72 13.98
CA LEU A 4 14.17 -29.37 13.85
C LEU A 4 14.18 -28.90 12.39
N ILE A 5 14.52 -29.80 11.45
CA ILE A 5 14.47 -29.50 10.02
C ILE A 5 13.04 -29.17 9.58
N ILE A 6 12.05 -29.95 10.02
CA ILE A 6 10.63 -29.70 9.70
C ILE A 6 10.16 -28.35 10.23
N LEU A 7 10.53 -28.01 11.48
CA LEU A 7 10.18 -26.72 12.08
C LEU A 7 10.83 -25.53 11.37
N MET A 8 12.09 -25.66 10.95
CA MET A 8 12.79 -24.62 10.19
C MET A 8 12.14 -24.39 8.82
N VAL A 9 11.76 -25.45 8.12
CA VAL A 9 11.05 -25.34 6.83
C VAL A 9 9.69 -24.67 7.01
N LEU A 10 8.94 -25.03 8.05
CA LEU A 10 7.65 -24.40 8.37
C LEU A 10 7.82 -22.91 8.67
N ALA A 11 8.83 -22.53 9.45
CA ALA A 11 9.11 -21.13 9.75
C ALA A 11 9.44 -20.31 8.49
N ILE A 12 10.25 -20.87 7.58
CA ILE A 12 10.59 -20.22 6.31
C ILE A 12 9.34 -20.07 5.43
N LEU A 13 8.47 -21.08 5.37
CA LEU A 13 7.23 -21.01 4.59
C LEU A 13 6.27 -19.95 5.12
N VAL A 14 6.12 -19.84 6.46
CA VAL A 14 5.29 -18.81 7.07
C VAL A 14 5.86 -17.41 6.78
N MET A 15 7.17 -17.21 6.93
CA MET A 15 7.83 -15.95 6.59
C MET A 15 7.66 -15.59 5.10
N ALA A 16 7.82 -16.55 4.18
CA ALA A 16 7.61 -16.30 2.77
C ALA A 16 6.16 -15.94 2.45
N ALA A 17 5.18 -16.60 3.09
CA ALA A 17 3.77 -16.31 2.87
C ALA A 17 3.33 -14.95 3.44
N THR A 18 3.88 -14.53 4.58
CA THR A 18 3.51 -13.25 5.21
C THR A 18 4.31 -12.05 4.72
N CYS A 19 5.55 -12.26 4.23
CA CYS A 19 6.39 -11.19 3.68
C CYS A 19 6.19 -10.97 2.18
N TYR A 20 5.46 -11.82 1.46
CA TYR A 20 5.23 -11.67 0.02
C TYR A 20 4.20 -10.57 -0.33
N GLU A 21 3.46 -10.07 0.66
CA GLU A 21 2.49 -8.98 0.49
C GLU A 21 3.18 -7.61 0.65
N SER A 22 4.06 -7.24 -0.28
CA SER A 22 4.63 -5.88 -0.38
C SER A 22 4.77 -5.42 -1.82
N ARG A 23 3.83 -5.84 -2.67
CA ARG A 23 3.69 -5.29 -4.04
C ARG A 23 3.17 -3.86 -4.08
N GLU A 24 2.89 -3.26 -2.93
CA GLU A 24 2.51 -1.85 -2.78
C GLU A 24 3.59 -0.88 -3.34
N SER A 25 4.87 -1.28 -3.33
CA SER A 25 5.97 -0.47 -3.90
C SER A 25 6.13 -0.62 -5.42
N MET A 26 5.44 -1.58 -6.05
CA MET A 26 5.51 -1.83 -7.49
C MET A 26 4.47 -1.01 -8.27
N GLU A 27 3.94 0.05 -7.67
CA GLU A 27 3.11 1.05 -8.34
C GLU A 27 3.88 1.85 -9.40
N SER A 28 5.22 1.78 -9.39
CA SER A 28 6.12 2.44 -10.35
C SER A 28 6.75 1.48 -11.38
N HIS A 29 5.95 0.66 -12.07
CA HIS A 29 6.42 -0.06 -13.28
C HIS A 29 6.96 0.88 -14.38
N GLU A 30 6.81 2.19 -14.20
CA GLU A 30 7.41 3.25 -15.00
C GLU A 30 8.96 3.25 -14.97
N TYR A 31 9.62 2.55 -14.02
CA TYR A 31 11.10 2.53 -13.96
C TYR A 31 11.76 2.01 -15.25
N PHE A 32 11.17 0.99 -15.89
CA PHE A 32 11.72 0.42 -17.12
C PHE A 32 11.24 1.15 -18.40
N ARG A 33 10.16 1.94 -18.30
CA ARG A 33 9.59 2.69 -19.43
C ARG A 33 9.02 4.03 -18.92
N PRO A 34 9.88 5.00 -18.61
CA PRO A 34 9.45 6.28 -18.05
C PRO A 34 8.71 7.15 -19.08
N PHE A 35 8.84 6.83 -20.37
CA PHE A 35 8.19 7.54 -21.46
C PHE A 35 7.10 6.70 -22.12
N ILE A 36 5.89 7.23 -22.12
CA ILE A 36 4.75 6.66 -22.80
C ILE A 36 4.79 7.00 -24.30
N ASN A 37 4.47 6.04 -25.18
CA ASN A 37 4.41 6.30 -26.62
C ASN A 37 3.19 7.19 -26.95
N ARG A 38 3.24 7.96 -28.04
CA ARG A 38 2.17 8.87 -28.47
C ARG A 38 0.81 8.16 -28.63
N ARG A 39 0.79 6.91 -29.11
CA ARG A 39 -0.44 6.11 -29.23
C ARG A 39 -1.03 5.75 -27.87
N SER A 40 -0.21 5.28 -26.94
CA SER A 40 -0.64 4.96 -25.57
C SER A 40 -1.02 6.22 -24.78
N ALA A 41 -0.35 7.36 -25.01
CA ALA A 41 -0.73 8.62 -24.37
C ALA A 41 -2.13 9.10 -24.79
N TYR A 42 -2.53 8.81 -26.03
CA TYR A 42 -3.87 9.13 -26.53
C TYR A 42 -4.96 8.39 -25.74
N ASP A 43 -4.68 7.15 -25.30
CA ASP A 43 -5.61 6.37 -24.48
C ASP A 43 -5.87 7.05 -23.12
N PHE A 44 -4.88 7.75 -22.54
CA PHE A 44 -5.08 8.52 -21.30
C PHE A 44 -5.90 9.81 -21.52
N ILE A 45 -5.82 10.41 -22.70
CA ILE A 45 -6.54 11.64 -23.06
C ILE A 45 -8.00 11.33 -23.44
N GLN A 46 -8.27 10.13 -23.96
CA GLN A 46 -9.59 9.74 -24.41
C GLN A 46 -10.59 9.72 -23.24
N ALA A 47 -11.69 10.45 -23.39
CA ALA A 47 -12.66 10.67 -22.31
C ALA A 47 -13.23 9.38 -21.69
N HIS A 48 -13.42 8.33 -22.49
CA HIS A 48 -13.95 7.04 -22.02
C HIS A 48 -12.96 6.26 -21.16
N ALA A 49 -11.72 6.11 -21.64
CA ALA A 49 -10.65 5.45 -20.88
C ALA A 49 -10.32 6.23 -19.60
N ARG A 50 -10.33 7.57 -19.67
CA ARG A 50 -10.21 8.43 -18.48
C ARG A 50 -11.33 8.19 -17.47
N LEU A 51 -12.58 8.09 -17.91
CA LEU A 51 -13.72 7.79 -17.02
C LEU A 51 -13.57 6.42 -16.35
N GLN A 52 -13.08 5.43 -17.09
CA GLN A 52 -12.85 4.08 -16.60
C GLN A 52 -11.71 4.04 -15.57
N ALA A 53 -10.61 4.76 -15.80
CA ALA A 53 -9.54 4.89 -14.82
C ALA A 53 -10.03 5.56 -13.54
N ILE A 54 -10.79 6.66 -13.65
CA ILE A 54 -11.37 7.35 -12.48
C ILE A 54 -12.36 6.46 -11.72
N SER A 55 -13.13 5.62 -12.42
CA SER A 55 -14.09 4.73 -11.76
C SER A 55 -13.39 3.57 -11.06
N GLN A 56 -12.35 2.99 -11.67
CA GLN A 56 -11.50 1.97 -11.05
C GLN A 56 -10.80 2.52 -9.80
N GLU A 57 -10.23 3.72 -9.88
CA GLU A 57 -9.58 4.35 -8.72
C GLU A 57 -10.59 4.60 -7.60
N ARG A 58 -11.80 5.07 -7.91
CA ARG A 58 -12.86 5.21 -6.90
C ARG A 58 -13.29 3.90 -6.26
N ILE A 59 -13.29 2.79 -7.00
CA ILE A 59 -13.58 1.46 -6.45
C ILE A 59 -12.43 1.00 -5.55
N ARG A 60 -11.17 1.22 -5.96
CA ARG A 60 -9.97 0.93 -5.16
C ARG A 60 -9.99 1.70 -3.84
N GLU A 61 -10.22 3.01 -3.90
CA GLU A 61 -10.35 3.88 -2.72
C GLU A 61 -11.46 3.43 -1.76
N ARG A 62 -12.60 2.97 -2.28
CA ARG A 62 -13.70 2.44 -1.45
C ARG A 62 -13.38 1.10 -0.78
N ASN A 63 -12.62 0.26 -1.47
CA ASN A 63 -12.28 -1.09 -0.98
C ASN A 63 -10.93 -1.12 -0.25
N LYS A 64 -10.34 0.05 0.02
CA LYS A 64 -9.06 0.20 0.70
C LYS A 64 -9.09 -0.44 2.07
N ALA A 65 -8.03 -1.16 2.43
CA ALA A 65 -7.98 -1.84 3.72
C ALA A 65 -7.92 -0.81 4.85
N PRO A 66 -8.53 -1.07 6.02
CA PRO A 66 -8.50 -0.13 7.14
C PRO A 66 -7.09 0.15 7.67
N GLN A 67 -6.13 -0.73 7.39
CA GLN A 67 -4.73 -0.55 7.75
C GLN A 67 -4.01 0.41 6.79
N GLU A 68 -4.25 0.28 5.49
CA GLU A 68 -3.76 1.20 4.44
C GLU A 68 -4.32 2.60 4.66
N LEU A 69 -5.63 2.71 4.94
CA LEU A 69 -6.25 4.00 5.25
C LEU A 69 -5.61 4.69 6.46
N ARG A 70 -5.29 3.95 7.53
CA ARG A 70 -4.63 4.50 8.72
C ARG A 70 -3.22 4.97 8.42
N ARG A 71 -2.51 4.25 7.54
CA ARG A 71 -1.18 4.62 7.07
C ARG A 71 -1.24 5.94 6.29
N GLU A 72 -2.14 6.05 5.30
CA GLU A 72 -2.31 7.27 4.51
C GLU A 72 -2.64 8.49 5.38
N ILE A 73 -3.58 8.35 6.31
CA ILE A 73 -3.92 9.45 7.24
C ILE A 73 -2.70 9.86 8.10
N CYS A 74 -1.82 8.91 8.43
CA CYS A 74 -0.62 9.20 9.21
C CYS A 74 0.44 9.92 8.36
N GLU A 75 0.60 9.52 7.10
CA GLU A 75 1.50 10.17 6.13
C GLU A 75 1.03 11.61 5.81
N ASP A 76 -0.28 11.82 5.67
CA ASP A 76 -0.88 13.14 5.47
C ASP A 76 -0.75 14.07 6.70
N TYR A 77 -0.58 13.50 7.89
CA TYR A 77 -0.48 14.27 9.13
C TYR A 77 0.98 14.37 9.59
N TYR A 78 1.61 15.51 9.30
CA TYR A 78 3.04 15.77 9.57
C TYR A 78 3.57 15.32 10.94
N PRO A 79 2.83 15.42 12.07
CA PRO A 79 3.30 14.90 13.36
C PRO A 79 3.28 13.36 13.48
N CYS A 80 2.43 12.67 12.71
CA CYS A 80 2.33 11.22 12.69
C CYS A 80 3.35 10.58 11.74
N ASP A 81 3.65 11.22 10.62
CA ASP A 81 4.61 10.75 9.61
C ASP A 81 5.99 10.33 10.20
N PRO A 82 6.74 11.18 10.94
CA PRO A 82 8.01 10.77 11.54
C PRO A 82 7.83 9.74 12.66
N ALA A 83 6.66 9.65 13.29
CA ALA A 83 6.37 8.64 14.31
C ALA A 83 6.06 7.26 13.69
N SER A 84 5.65 7.23 12.41
CA SER A 84 5.35 6.01 11.67
C SER A 84 6.58 5.12 11.43
N LEU A 85 7.79 5.69 11.54
CA LEU A 85 9.06 4.96 11.58
C LEU A 85 9.09 3.84 12.63
N HIS A 86 8.34 4.02 13.74
CA HIS A 86 8.19 3.02 14.81
C HIS A 86 6.93 2.17 14.68
N GLY A 87 6.22 2.27 13.55
CA GLY A 87 5.01 1.55 13.23
C GLY A 87 3.81 2.48 13.00
N TYR A 88 3.14 2.31 11.85
CA TYR A 88 1.89 3.02 11.55
C TYR A 88 0.78 2.80 12.59
N PRO A 89 0.56 1.57 13.12
CA PRO A 89 -0.51 1.37 14.09
C PRO A 89 -0.29 2.18 15.37
N SER A 90 0.93 2.19 15.92
CA SER A 90 1.24 2.91 17.17
C SER A 90 1.18 4.43 16.98
N ALA A 91 1.73 4.94 15.88
CA ALA A 91 1.69 6.36 15.53
C ALA A 91 0.25 6.87 15.35
N TYR A 92 -0.58 6.12 14.61
CA TYR A 92 -1.98 6.47 14.39
C TYR A 92 -2.77 6.56 15.71
N ARG A 93 -2.58 5.59 16.62
CA ARG A 93 -3.25 5.64 17.95
C ARG A 93 -2.85 6.87 18.74
N HIS A 94 -1.56 7.20 18.74
CA HIS A 94 -1.02 8.27 19.56
C HIS A 94 -1.54 9.66 19.14
N TYR A 95 -1.55 9.94 17.84
CA TYR A 95 -1.87 11.26 17.30
C TYR A 95 -3.33 11.45 16.86
N LEU A 96 -3.97 10.39 16.35
CA LEU A 96 -5.26 10.50 15.65
C LEU A 96 -6.41 9.85 16.42
N GLU A 97 -6.22 8.68 17.04
CA GLU A 97 -7.28 8.10 17.89
C GLU A 97 -7.56 8.96 19.13
N ARG A 98 -6.51 9.53 19.75
CA ARG A 98 -6.64 10.38 20.93
C ARG A 98 -7.34 11.72 20.66
N ARG A 99 -7.43 12.15 19.39
CA ARG A 99 -8.18 13.34 18.97
C ARG A 99 -9.66 13.09 18.72
N ARG A 100 -10.08 11.85 18.39
CA ARG A 100 -11.48 11.52 18.11
C ARG A 100 -12.34 11.29 19.36
N THR A 101 -11.71 11.12 20.53
CA THR A 101 -12.39 10.82 21.81
C THR A 101 -12.56 12.06 22.71
N LYS A 102 -12.35 13.26 22.17
CA LYS A 102 -12.70 14.54 22.78
C LYS A 102 -13.91 15.13 22.07
#